data_AF-A0A2G9GGW3-F1
#
_entry.id   AF-A0A2G9GGW3-F1
#
_cell.length_a   1.000
_cell.length_b   1.000
_cell.length_c   1.000
_cell.angle_alpha   90.00
_cell.angle_beta   90.00
_cell.angle_gamma   90.00
#
_symmetry.space_group_name_H-M   'P 1'
#
loop_
_entity.id
_entity.type
_entity.pdbx_description
1 polymer ?
#
loop_
_entity_poly.entity_id
_entity_poly.type
_entity_poly.pdbx_seq_one_letter_code
_entity_poly.pdbx_strand_id
1 'polypeptide(L)'
;MDESRDFMQWLGQDMSLKILMSLEDPSDLARASAVSSSWRQFVIAHGLCKKLCLRMFPEASSFAHVVEIKNMVEHGASGMDNSSEQACLETEHRVYAYLSKSLTTSTIENCISDAICASSTDNYPEESIKNTLEASDRVDHRASYWSSKGESNPAASETLIYKLASKLCLITEVHVHPFQAYFQFGFPIYSAKAVRFHMGHLKAPLEVESDNIDGPLDVQDLSDDNFIWSYSSPEFPMAQEDRLQKFKLPEPVFSIGGILKVELLGRVQTQEMDGLYYICITHVEVVGRPLSPVFDVGAIDETGRCMLTYNPGNICNLSHAKPLETRSSSRFHFRRFSESIRTWEQVILNTFRGAGRPLMVDDDDSDQE
;
A
#
# COMPACT_ATOMS: atom_id res chain seq x y z
N MET A 1 42.97 33.72 -2.26
CA MET A 1 41.59 33.27 -2.58
C MET A 1 41.28 32.24 -1.53
N ASP A 2 40.38 32.58 -0.61
CA ASP A 2 39.95 31.66 0.44
C ASP A 2 39.04 30.63 -0.24
N GLU A 3 39.42 29.34 -0.18
CA GLU A 3 38.55 28.27 -0.67
C GLU A 3 37.28 28.32 0.17
N SER A 4 36.17 28.78 -0.43
CA SER A 4 34.85 28.74 0.18
C SER A 4 34.47 27.28 0.44
N ARG A 5 34.89 26.75 1.59
CA ARG A 5 34.59 25.39 2.05
C ARG A 5 33.09 25.27 2.31
N ASP A 6 32.47 24.24 1.75
CA ASP A 6 31.06 23.93 2.00
C ASP A 6 30.85 23.53 3.46
N PHE A 7 29.65 23.79 4.00
CA PHE A 7 29.29 23.50 5.39
C PHE A 7 29.53 22.03 5.78
N MET A 8 29.29 21.10 4.84
CA MET A 8 29.52 19.67 5.05
C MET A 8 31.02 19.35 5.21
N GLN A 9 31.88 20.09 4.51
CA GLN A 9 33.33 19.97 4.63
C GLN A 9 33.82 20.55 5.96
N TRP A 10 33.19 21.62 6.46
CA TRP A 10 33.51 22.20 7.77
C TRP A 10 33.16 21.27 8.93
N LEU A 11 31.99 20.63 8.90
CA LEU A 11 31.56 19.69 9.94
C LEU A 11 32.33 18.36 9.89
N GLY A 12 32.84 18.00 8.72
CA GLY A 12 33.40 16.68 8.45
C GLY A 12 32.31 15.64 8.19
N GLN A 13 32.70 14.57 7.49
CA GLN A 13 31.79 13.54 7.01
C GLN A 13 31.01 12.85 8.15
N ASP A 14 31.68 12.47 9.24
CA ASP A 14 31.05 11.72 10.34
C ASP A 14 29.97 12.53 11.06
N MET A 15 30.23 13.82 11.34
CA MET A 15 29.24 14.67 12.00
C MET A 15 28.08 15.00 11.07
N SER A 16 28.38 15.27 9.80
CA SER A 16 27.38 15.50 8.77
C SER A 16 26.44 14.30 8.61
N LEU A 17 26.98 13.08 8.59
CA LEU A 17 26.20 11.84 8.58
C LEU A 17 25.31 11.72 9.82
N LYS A 18 25.84 11.97 11.02
CA LYS A 18 25.05 11.90 12.27
C LYS A 18 23.89 12.89 12.27
N ILE A 19 24.13 14.12 11.82
CA ILE A 19 23.09 15.17 11.75
C ILE A 19 22.01 14.76 10.75
N LEU A 20 22.38 14.40 9.51
CA LEU A 20 21.39 14.05 8.49
C LEU A 20 20.64 12.74 8.80
N MET A 21 21.28 11.76 9.45
CA MET A 21 20.61 10.53 9.89
C MET A 21 19.66 10.74 11.08
N SER A 22 19.73 11.89 11.74
CA SER A 22 18.79 12.27 12.80
C SER A 22 17.46 12.80 12.23
N LEU A 23 17.38 13.07 10.92
CA LEU A 23 16.14 13.46 10.26
C LEU A 23 15.19 12.27 10.18
N GLU A 24 13.92 12.49 10.53
CA GLU A 24 12.87 11.45 10.53
C GLU A 24 11.86 11.61 9.39
N ASP A 25 11.62 12.84 8.94
CA ASP A 25 10.74 13.13 7.80
C ASP A 25 11.50 12.95 6.47
N PRO A 26 11.04 12.09 5.55
CA PRO A 26 11.62 11.97 4.22
C PRO A 26 11.74 13.29 3.46
N SER A 27 10.82 14.23 3.70
CA SER A 27 10.85 15.55 3.09
C SER A 27 12.02 16.40 3.59
N ASP A 28 12.54 16.18 4.80
CA ASP A 28 13.73 16.89 5.29
C ASP A 28 15.00 16.51 4.52
N LEU A 29 15.15 15.24 4.13
CA LEU A 29 16.27 14.82 3.28
C LEU A 29 16.15 15.39 1.86
N ALA A 30 14.93 15.49 1.33
CA ALA A 30 14.71 16.15 0.04
C ALA A 30 15.08 17.64 0.11
N ARG A 31 14.68 18.34 1.19
CA ARG A 31 15.07 19.73 1.48
C ARG A 31 16.58 19.88 1.62
N ALA A 32 17.25 19.00 2.36
CA ALA A 32 18.70 18.99 2.51
C ALA A 32 19.42 18.86 1.16
N SER A 33 18.94 17.96 0.29
CA SER A 33 19.44 17.81 -1.08
C SER A 33 19.19 19.04 -1.99
N ALA A 34 18.28 19.95 -1.63
CA ALA A 34 18.02 21.16 -2.39
C ALA A 34 18.96 22.33 -2.02
N VAL A 35 19.67 22.24 -0.89
CA VAL A 35 20.53 23.32 -0.37
C VAL A 35 21.68 23.64 -1.33
N SER A 36 22.41 22.62 -1.78
CA SER A 36 23.51 22.76 -2.74
C SER A 36 23.79 21.45 -3.46
N SER A 37 24.57 21.51 -4.57
CA SER A 37 25.05 20.30 -5.25
C SER A 37 25.90 19.41 -4.34
N SER A 38 26.67 20.00 -3.42
CA SER A 38 27.51 19.25 -2.49
C SER A 38 26.68 18.48 -1.47
N TRP A 39 25.63 19.09 -0.91
CA TRP A 39 24.69 18.40 -0.01
C TRP A 39 23.95 17.27 -0.73
N ARG A 40 23.47 17.52 -1.95
CA ARG A 40 22.81 16.49 -2.76
C ARG A 40 23.73 15.30 -3.01
N GLN A 41 24.96 15.55 -3.44
CA GLN A 41 25.96 14.50 -3.68
C GLN A 41 26.26 13.72 -2.39
N PHE A 42 26.34 14.40 -1.24
CA PHE A 42 26.55 13.76 0.05
C PHE A 42 25.39 12.82 0.42
N VAL A 43 24.14 13.29 0.28
CA VAL A 43 22.93 12.49 0.55
C VAL A 43 22.88 11.24 -0.34
N ILE A 44 23.21 11.41 -1.64
CA ILE A 44 23.23 10.33 -2.64
C ILE A 44 24.34 9.33 -2.34
N ALA A 45 25.58 9.81 -2.20
CA ALA A 45 26.76 8.97 -1.98
C ALA A 45 26.64 8.12 -0.70
N HIS A 46 25.90 8.60 0.30
CA HIS A 46 25.68 7.87 1.54
C HIS A 46 24.33 7.14 1.62
N GLY A 47 23.52 7.18 0.55
CA GLY A 47 22.25 6.46 0.45
C GLY A 47 21.24 6.82 1.54
N LEU A 48 21.21 8.09 1.99
CA LEU A 48 20.46 8.46 3.20
C LEU A 48 18.94 8.28 3.03
N CYS A 49 18.39 8.54 1.83
CA CYS A 49 16.97 8.29 1.57
C CYS A 49 16.60 6.81 1.66
N LYS A 50 17.46 5.91 1.16
CA LYS A 50 17.29 4.46 1.30
C LYS A 50 17.35 4.05 2.77
N LYS A 51 18.35 4.52 3.51
CA LYS A 51 18.49 4.23 4.95
C LYS A 51 17.30 4.72 5.77
N LEU A 52 16.79 5.92 5.50
CA LEU A 52 15.60 6.45 6.15
C LEU A 52 14.36 5.60 5.82
N CYS A 53 14.15 5.29 4.54
CA CYS A 53 13.04 4.43 4.10
C CYS A 53 13.05 3.07 4.82
N LEU A 54 14.22 2.42 4.90
CA LEU A 54 14.38 1.12 5.57
C LEU A 54 14.17 1.21 7.09
N ARG A 55 14.49 2.35 7.70
CA ARG A 55 14.21 2.57 9.13
C ARG A 55 12.72 2.74 9.39
N MET A 56 12.00 3.42 8.48
CA MET A 56 10.55 3.62 8.59
C MET A 56 9.75 2.38 8.20
N PHE A 57 10.23 1.64 7.19
CA PHE A 57 9.56 0.50 6.58
C PHE A 57 10.59 -0.62 6.34
N PRO A 58 10.92 -1.42 7.38
CA PRO A 58 11.94 -2.48 7.28
C PRO A 58 11.67 -3.50 6.18
N GLU A 59 10.40 -3.72 5.81
CA GLU A 59 9.97 -4.63 4.74
C GLU A 59 10.53 -4.24 3.37
N ALA A 60 10.86 -2.96 3.17
CA ALA A 60 11.51 -2.48 1.95
C ALA A 60 12.94 -3.06 1.75
N SER A 61 13.51 -3.72 2.77
CA SER A 61 14.79 -4.45 2.63
C SER A 61 14.69 -5.66 1.70
N SER A 62 13.47 -6.13 1.40
CA SER A 62 13.21 -7.17 0.40
C SER A 62 13.53 -6.73 -1.05
N PHE A 63 13.64 -5.43 -1.32
CA PHE A 63 13.97 -4.95 -2.66
C PHE A 63 15.45 -5.21 -2.99
N ALA A 64 15.70 -6.24 -3.80
CA ALA A 64 17.05 -6.56 -4.28
C ALA A 64 17.55 -5.56 -5.33
N HIS A 65 16.64 -5.12 -6.20
CA HIS A 65 16.94 -4.22 -7.31
C HIS A 65 15.85 -3.18 -7.48
N VAL A 66 16.27 -2.00 -7.92
CA VAL A 66 15.39 -0.88 -8.22
C VAL A 66 15.50 -0.55 -9.70
N VAL A 67 14.38 -0.53 -10.39
CA VAL A 67 14.29 -0.17 -11.81
C VAL A 67 13.39 1.04 -11.96
N GLU A 68 13.89 2.07 -12.61
CA GLU A 68 13.11 3.23 -13.00
C GLU A 68 12.73 3.13 -14.47
N ILE A 69 11.42 3.15 -14.74
CA ILE A 69 10.88 3.19 -16.09
C ILE A 69 11.00 4.63 -16.58
N LYS A 70 12.00 4.89 -17.42
CA LYS A 70 12.10 6.16 -18.14
C LYS A 70 11.10 6.14 -19.29
N ASN A 71 10.12 7.07 -19.27
CA ASN A 71 9.33 7.34 -20.46
C ASN A 71 10.30 7.77 -21.57
N MET A 72 10.35 7.03 -22.66
CA MET A 72 11.25 7.32 -23.78
C MET A 72 10.84 8.64 -24.46
N VAL A 73 11.43 9.73 -23.99
CA VAL A 73 11.78 10.87 -24.84
C VAL A 73 13.19 11.26 -24.43
N GLU A 74 14.20 10.76 -25.15
CA GLU A 74 15.48 11.41 -25.45
C GLU A 74 16.37 10.41 -26.23
N HIS A 75 16.59 10.66 -27.52
CA HIS A 75 17.78 11.38 -28.02
C HIS A 75 19.07 10.82 -27.44
N GLY A 76 19.74 10.01 -28.27
CA GLY A 76 20.92 9.28 -27.86
C GLY A 76 22.10 10.17 -27.49
N ALA A 77 22.88 9.71 -26.51
CA ALA A 77 24.31 9.94 -26.47
C ALA A 77 24.98 8.79 -25.71
N SER A 78 25.95 8.20 -26.41
CA SER A 78 26.93 7.22 -25.95
C SER A 78 27.82 7.80 -24.85
N GLY A 79 28.20 6.97 -23.86
CA GLY A 79 29.16 7.32 -22.82
C GLY A 79 29.43 6.17 -21.84
N MET A 80 30.57 5.51 -22.03
CA MET A 80 31.07 4.25 -21.43
C MET A 80 31.46 4.36 -19.93
N ASP A 81 30.83 3.54 -19.10
CA ASP A 81 31.44 2.53 -18.19
C ASP A 81 32.27 2.93 -16.94
N ASN A 82 32.21 4.17 -16.46
CA ASN A 82 32.43 4.51 -15.02
C ASN A 82 31.20 5.21 -14.40
N SER A 83 30.10 5.23 -15.16
CA SER A 83 28.88 5.99 -14.90
C SER A 83 27.77 5.16 -14.22
N SER A 84 27.94 3.83 -14.13
CA SER A 84 26.88 2.92 -13.70
C SER A 84 26.58 2.99 -12.20
N GLU A 85 27.60 3.03 -11.34
CA GLU A 85 27.42 3.06 -9.88
C GLU A 85 26.81 4.39 -9.41
N GLN A 86 27.36 5.52 -9.87
CA GLN A 86 26.82 6.84 -9.54
C GLN A 86 25.38 7.00 -10.05
N ALA A 87 25.09 6.55 -11.29
CA ALA A 87 23.73 6.58 -11.82
C ALA A 87 22.78 5.64 -11.04
N CYS A 88 23.27 4.51 -10.54
CA CYS A 88 22.52 3.61 -9.66
C CYS A 88 22.18 4.31 -8.34
N LEU A 89 23.16 4.94 -7.67
CA LEU A 89 22.93 5.70 -6.43
C LEU A 89 21.96 6.87 -6.62
N GLU A 90 22.05 7.58 -7.75
CA GLU A 90 21.10 8.65 -8.09
C GLU A 90 19.68 8.12 -8.31
N THR A 91 19.56 6.96 -8.96
CA THR A 91 18.28 6.27 -9.17
C THR A 91 17.69 5.79 -7.85
N GLU A 92 18.48 5.11 -7.01
CA GLU A 92 18.04 4.68 -5.68
C GLU A 92 17.64 5.88 -4.82
N HIS A 93 18.44 6.95 -4.80
CA HIS A 93 18.10 8.17 -4.08
C HIS A 93 16.72 8.70 -4.48
N ARG A 94 16.48 8.85 -5.79
CA ARG A 94 15.19 9.31 -6.32
C ARG A 94 14.07 8.36 -5.92
N VAL A 95 14.22 7.07 -6.20
CA VAL A 95 13.18 6.07 -5.94
C VAL A 95 12.81 5.98 -4.46
N TYR A 96 13.79 5.86 -3.55
CA TYR A 96 13.51 5.76 -2.12
C TYR A 96 12.98 7.06 -1.51
N ALA A 97 13.39 8.23 -2.04
CA ALA A 97 12.79 9.51 -1.64
C ALA A 97 11.30 9.56 -2.01
N TYR A 98 10.95 9.20 -3.25
CA TYR A 98 9.55 9.17 -3.70
C TYR A 98 8.73 8.06 -3.04
N LEU A 99 9.32 6.89 -2.78
CA LEU A 99 8.65 5.78 -2.10
C LEU A 99 8.25 6.21 -0.68
N SER A 100 9.21 6.71 0.09
CA SER A 100 8.96 7.18 1.47
C SER A 100 7.91 8.28 1.51
N LYS A 101 7.96 9.23 0.56
CA LYS A 101 6.93 10.27 0.44
C LYS A 101 5.56 9.69 0.08
N SER A 102 5.48 8.73 -0.83
CA SER A 102 4.19 8.15 -1.23
C SER A 102 3.55 7.38 -0.06
N LEU A 103 4.37 6.65 0.70
CA LEU A 103 3.93 5.97 1.91
C LEU A 103 3.37 6.93 2.97
N THR A 104 3.86 8.18 3.06
CA THR A 104 3.37 9.17 4.03
C THR A 104 2.25 10.06 3.51
N THR A 105 2.18 10.32 2.19
CA THR A 105 1.34 11.38 1.61
C THR A 105 0.28 10.95 0.61
N SER A 106 0.26 9.69 0.15
CA SER A 106 -0.76 9.19 -0.79
C SER A 106 -2.19 9.37 -0.26
N THR A 107 -3.20 9.07 -1.06
CA THR A 107 -4.59 9.00 -0.56
C THR A 107 -4.77 7.77 0.34
N ILE A 108 -5.70 7.87 1.29
CA ILE A 108 -6.20 6.70 2.04
C ILE A 108 -7.46 6.25 1.31
N GLU A 109 -7.53 4.96 0.98
CA GLU A 109 -8.66 4.37 0.27
C GLU A 109 -8.84 2.89 0.64
N ASN A 110 -9.91 2.28 0.12
CA ASN A 110 -10.09 0.83 0.20
C ASN A 110 -9.08 0.15 -0.72
N CYS A 111 -8.18 -0.64 -0.14
CA CYS A 111 -7.14 -1.36 -0.84
C CYS A 111 -7.62 -2.67 -1.45
N ILE A 112 -8.84 -3.17 -1.20
CA ILE A 112 -9.32 -4.40 -1.86
C ILE A 112 -9.71 -4.08 -3.31
N SER A 113 -9.22 -4.87 -4.26
CA SER A 113 -9.65 -4.82 -5.65
C SER A 113 -10.58 -5.96 -6.06
N ASP A 114 -10.35 -7.16 -5.52
CA ASP A 114 -11.12 -8.35 -5.90
C ASP A 114 -11.07 -9.41 -4.79
N ALA A 115 -12.05 -10.31 -4.81
CA ALA A 115 -12.07 -11.49 -3.97
C ALA A 115 -11.36 -12.65 -4.69
N ILE A 116 -10.51 -13.38 -3.97
CA ILE A 116 -9.84 -14.57 -4.49
C ILE A 116 -10.67 -15.79 -4.08
N CYS A 117 -10.51 -16.32 -2.87
CA CYS A 117 -11.22 -17.51 -2.43
C CYS A 117 -11.61 -17.43 -0.94
N ALA A 118 -12.52 -18.31 -0.54
CA ALA A 118 -12.85 -18.59 0.85
C ALA A 118 -12.51 -20.04 1.17
N SER A 119 -12.16 -20.37 2.42
CA SER A 119 -11.90 -21.76 2.83
C SER A 119 -13.10 -22.67 2.64
N SER A 120 -14.30 -22.13 2.78
CA SER A 120 -15.54 -22.82 2.45
C SER A 120 -16.62 -21.84 1.98
N THR A 121 -17.67 -22.37 1.38
CA THR A 121 -18.90 -21.63 1.06
C THR A 121 -20.07 -22.60 1.15
N ASP A 122 -21.16 -22.21 1.81
CA ASP A 122 -22.36 -23.05 1.96
C ASP A 122 -23.16 -23.11 0.65
N ASN A 123 -23.91 -22.05 0.33
CA ASN A 123 -24.74 -22.00 -0.88
C ASN A 123 -24.03 -21.23 -2.01
N TYR A 124 -23.05 -21.86 -2.65
CA TYR A 124 -22.34 -21.27 -3.79
C TYR A 124 -23.20 -21.33 -5.07
N PRO A 125 -23.28 -20.23 -5.86
CA PRO A 125 -22.56 -18.95 -5.74
C PRO A 125 -23.30 -17.86 -4.95
N GLU A 126 -24.52 -18.12 -4.47
CA GLU A 126 -25.41 -17.12 -3.86
C GLU A 126 -24.80 -16.47 -2.63
N GLU A 127 -24.06 -17.23 -1.81
CA GLU A 127 -23.39 -16.80 -0.57
C GLU A 127 -21.87 -16.74 -0.74
N SER A 128 -21.40 -16.42 -1.95
CA SER A 128 -19.96 -16.39 -2.27
C SER A 128 -19.24 -15.20 -1.64
N ILE A 129 -17.92 -15.33 -1.48
CA ILE A 129 -17.02 -14.26 -1.04
C ILE A 129 -17.15 -12.98 -1.87
N LYS A 130 -17.57 -13.05 -3.14
CA LYS A 130 -17.74 -11.86 -3.98
C LYS A 130 -18.74 -10.86 -3.40
N ASN A 131 -19.73 -11.34 -2.65
CA ASN A 131 -20.71 -10.48 -2.00
C ASN A 131 -20.08 -9.55 -0.95
N THR A 132 -18.91 -9.90 -0.39
CA THR A 132 -18.24 -9.08 0.63
C THR A 132 -17.54 -7.84 0.08
N LEU A 133 -17.43 -7.72 -1.25
CA LEU A 133 -16.86 -6.54 -1.91
C LEU A 133 -17.84 -5.34 -1.88
N GLU A 134 -19.13 -5.62 -1.80
CA GLU A 134 -20.17 -4.59 -1.69
C GLU A 134 -20.49 -4.30 -0.23
N ALA A 135 -20.65 -3.02 0.12
CA ALA A 135 -20.95 -2.63 1.50
C ALA A 135 -22.41 -2.90 1.92
N SER A 136 -23.30 -3.09 0.95
CA SER A 136 -24.73 -3.33 1.19
C SER A 136 -24.99 -4.81 1.47
N ASP A 137 -25.69 -5.09 2.57
CA ASP A 137 -26.20 -6.42 2.91
C ASP A 137 -27.40 -6.86 2.05
N ARG A 138 -27.85 -5.98 1.14
CA ARG A 138 -28.93 -6.19 0.19
C ARG A 138 -28.55 -5.69 -1.19
N VAL A 139 -28.57 -6.59 -2.17
CA VAL A 139 -28.33 -6.31 -3.58
C VAL A 139 -29.45 -6.98 -4.37
N ASP A 140 -30.05 -6.29 -5.35
CA ASP A 140 -31.14 -6.84 -6.17
C ASP A 140 -32.29 -7.51 -5.38
N HIS A 141 -32.66 -6.89 -4.25
CA HIS A 141 -33.69 -7.40 -3.33
C HIS A 141 -33.40 -8.75 -2.66
N ARG A 142 -32.17 -9.27 -2.76
CA ARG A 142 -31.68 -10.44 -2.02
C ARG A 142 -30.68 -10.04 -0.96
N ALA A 143 -30.53 -10.89 0.05
CA ALA A 143 -29.44 -10.77 1.00
C ALA A 143 -28.09 -10.97 0.28
N SER A 144 -27.10 -10.14 0.62
CA SER A 144 -25.76 -10.15 0.04
C SER A 144 -24.74 -10.31 1.16
N TYR A 145 -24.19 -11.52 1.29
CA TYR A 145 -23.18 -11.88 2.28
C TYR A 145 -22.42 -13.12 1.81
N TRP A 146 -21.27 -13.37 2.41
CA TRP A 146 -20.60 -14.67 2.36
C TRP A 146 -21.04 -15.53 3.54
N SER A 147 -21.20 -16.84 3.32
CA SER A 147 -21.50 -17.84 4.35
C SER A 147 -20.52 -19.01 4.30
N SER A 148 -19.93 -19.36 5.44
CA SER A 148 -19.16 -20.60 5.60
C SER A 148 -20.05 -21.83 5.53
N LYS A 149 -19.49 -23.01 5.22
CA LYS A 149 -20.18 -24.28 5.52
C LYS A 149 -20.41 -24.45 7.03
N GLY A 150 -21.46 -25.19 7.37
CA GLY A 150 -21.77 -25.55 8.75
C GLY A 150 -20.70 -26.44 9.37
N GLU A 151 -20.35 -26.16 10.63
CA GLU A 151 -19.34 -26.92 11.37
C GLU A 151 -19.81 -27.24 12.79
N SER A 152 -19.53 -28.46 13.25
CA SER A 152 -19.84 -28.94 14.59
C SER A 152 -18.90 -28.37 15.66
N ASN A 153 -17.64 -28.14 15.30
CA ASN A 153 -16.62 -27.62 16.20
C ASN A 153 -16.65 -26.07 16.27
N PRO A 154 -17.04 -25.46 17.41
CA PRO A 154 -17.10 -24.00 17.55
C PRO A 154 -15.71 -23.32 17.58
N ALA A 155 -14.62 -24.09 17.62
CA ALA A 155 -13.26 -23.57 17.52
C ALA A 155 -12.72 -23.55 16.08
N ALA A 156 -13.43 -24.14 15.11
CA ALA A 156 -13.01 -24.16 13.72
C ALA A 156 -12.99 -22.75 13.13
N SER A 157 -11.93 -22.42 12.40
CA SER A 157 -11.74 -21.15 11.70
C SER A 157 -12.22 -21.21 10.25
N GLU A 158 -12.36 -20.03 9.66
CA GLU A 158 -12.56 -19.83 8.22
C GLU A 158 -11.61 -18.74 7.73
N THR A 159 -11.36 -18.69 6.43
CA THR A 159 -10.49 -17.71 5.79
C THR A 159 -11.16 -17.10 4.57
N LEU A 160 -10.94 -15.81 4.38
CA LEU A 160 -11.31 -15.05 3.18
C LEU A 160 -10.04 -14.41 2.61
N ILE A 161 -9.73 -14.68 1.35
CA ILE A 161 -8.51 -14.21 0.69
C ILE A 161 -8.90 -13.20 -0.39
N TYR A 162 -8.23 -12.05 -0.36
CA TYR A 162 -8.49 -10.91 -1.24
C TYR A 162 -7.23 -10.49 -2.00
N LYS A 163 -7.46 -9.96 -3.19
CA LYS A 163 -6.46 -9.24 -3.98
C LYS A 163 -6.53 -7.76 -3.64
N LEU A 164 -5.36 -7.17 -3.39
CA LEU A 164 -5.22 -5.73 -3.17
C LEU A 164 -5.05 -4.97 -4.49
N ALA A 165 -5.50 -3.72 -4.52
CA ALA A 165 -5.42 -2.79 -5.65
C ALA A 165 -3.99 -2.46 -6.10
N SER A 166 -3.01 -2.71 -5.23
CA SER A 166 -1.59 -2.67 -5.58
C SER A 166 -0.84 -3.80 -4.88
N LYS A 167 0.22 -4.31 -5.53
CA LYS A 167 1.18 -5.20 -4.87
C LYS A 167 1.92 -4.53 -3.72
N LEU A 168 1.95 -3.20 -3.69
CA LEU A 168 2.53 -2.39 -2.63
C LEU A 168 1.44 -1.53 -2.00
N CYS A 169 1.11 -1.84 -0.75
CA CYS A 169 0.14 -1.07 0.03
C CYS A 169 0.70 -0.78 1.42
N LEU A 170 0.49 0.44 1.93
CA LEU A 170 0.62 0.72 3.36
C LEU A 170 -0.74 0.58 4.03
N ILE A 171 -0.96 -0.51 4.76
CA ILE A 171 -2.25 -0.83 5.38
C ILE A 171 -2.24 -0.37 6.83
N THR A 172 -3.33 0.25 7.27
CA THR A 172 -3.47 0.79 8.64
C THR A 172 -4.61 0.16 9.41
N GLU A 173 -5.72 -0.15 8.75
CA GLU A 173 -6.89 -0.76 9.36
C GLU A 173 -7.49 -1.80 8.41
N VAL A 174 -8.10 -2.83 8.97
CA VAL A 174 -8.96 -3.77 8.24
C VAL A 174 -10.32 -3.74 8.92
N HIS A 175 -11.38 -3.64 8.15
CA HIS A 175 -12.74 -3.60 8.66
C HIS A 175 -13.50 -4.83 8.20
N VAL A 176 -14.33 -5.37 9.09
CA VAL A 176 -15.15 -6.56 8.81
C VAL A 176 -16.55 -6.33 9.38
N HIS A 177 -17.57 -6.59 8.57
CA HIS A 177 -18.97 -6.47 8.95
C HIS A 177 -19.61 -7.86 8.99
N PRO A 178 -19.93 -8.41 10.18
CA PRO A 178 -20.68 -9.65 10.30
C PRO A 178 -22.11 -9.51 9.81
N PHE A 179 -22.67 -10.56 9.20
CA PHE A 179 -24.02 -10.55 8.70
C PHE A 179 -25.05 -10.93 9.77
N GLN A 180 -26.14 -10.16 9.82
CA GLN A 180 -27.34 -10.47 10.59
C GLN A 180 -28.37 -11.14 9.67
N ALA A 181 -28.74 -12.38 9.98
CA ALA A 181 -29.74 -13.12 9.22
C ALA A 181 -31.15 -12.63 9.58
N TYR A 182 -31.53 -11.46 9.05
CA TYR A 182 -32.83 -10.82 9.30
C TYR A 182 -34.04 -11.63 8.83
N PHE A 183 -33.83 -12.69 8.06
CA PHE A 183 -34.84 -13.63 7.61
C PHE A 183 -35.01 -14.85 8.54
N GLN A 184 -34.19 -14.98 9.58
CA GLN A 184 -34.30 -16.03 10.60
C GLN A 184 -34.93 -15.49 11.89
N PHE A 185 -35.59 -16.37 12.65
CA PHE A 185 -36.18 -16.00 13.93
C PHE A 185 -35.10 -15.56 14.93
N GLY A 186 -35.36 -14.50 15.69
CA GLY A 186 -34.40 -13.95 16.64
C GLY A 186 -33.28 -13.11 16.03
N PHE A 187 -33.23 -12.98 14.68
CA PHE A 187 -32.25 -12.19 13.94
C PHE A 187 -30.78 -12.49 14.34
N PRO A 188 -30.34 -13.76 14.27
CA PRO A 188 -29.02 -14.16 14.70
C PRO A 188 -27.91 -13.48 13.89
N ILE A 189 -26.81 -13.18 14.56
CA ILE A 189 -25.60 -12.60 13.95
C ILE A 189 -24.54 -13.70 13.91
N TYR A 190 -24.04 -13.99 12.71
CA TYR A 190 -23.07 -15.07 12.52
C TYR A 190 -21.65 -14.52 12.48
N SER A 191 -21.21 -13.84 13.56
CA SER A 191 -19.83 -13.34 13.64
C SER A 191 -18.84 -14.37 14.20
N ALA A 192 -17.56 -14.17 13.91
CA ALA A 192 -16.47 -14.93 14.51
C ALA A 192 -16.23 -14.48 15.97
N LYS A 193 -15.48 -15.26 16.75
CA LYS A 193 -15.05 -14.82 18.11
C LYS A 193 -13.94 -13.77 18.02
N ALA A 194 -13.02 -13.96 17.09
CA ALA A 194 -11.91 -13.07 16.84
C ALA A 194 -11.54 -13.08 15.35
N VAL A 195 -10.72 -12.13 14.95
CA VAL A 195 -10.15 -12.04 13.60
C VAL A 195 -8.64 -11.84 13.65
N ARG A 196 -7.95 -12.38 12.65
CA ARG A 196 -6.52 -12.16 12.41
C ARG A 196 -6.30 -11.84 10.94
N PHE A 197 -5.39 -10.93 10.65
CA PHE A 197 -5.09 -10.50 9.29
C PHE A 197 -3.68 -10.93 8.90
N HIS A 198 -3.54 -11.41 7.67
CA HIS A 198 -2.23 -11.77 7.11
C HIS A 198 -2.04 -11.06 5.78
N MET A 199 -0.83 -10.53 5.57
CA MET A 199 -0.46 -9.90 4.31
C MET A 199 0.70 -10.67 3.69
N GLY A 200 0.70 -10.76 2.36
CA GLY A 200 1.70 -11.57 1.68
C GLY A 200 1.55 -11.58 0.17
N HIS A 201 2.03 -12.67 -0.43
CA HIS A 201 2.08 -12.89 -1.87
C HIS A 201 1.69 -14.32 -2.25
N LEU A 202 1.34 -14.49 -3.52
CA LEU A 202 1.17 -15.79 -4.14
C LEU A 202 2.54 -16.41 -4.46
N LYS A 203 2.69 -17.73 -4.25
CA LYS A 203 3.88 -18.47 -4.69
C LYS A 203 3.96 -18.48 -6.22
N ALA A 204 5.13 -18.19 -6.76
CA ALA A 204 5.39 -18.18 -8.20
C ALA A 204 6.23 -19.40 -8.64
N PRO A 205 6.02 -19.93 -9.85
CA PRO A 205 4.74 -19.99 -10.55
C PRO A 205 3.93 -21.15 -9.95
N LEU A 206 2.61 -21.03 -9.80
CA LEU A 206 1.79 -22.24 -9.65
C LEU A 206 2.25 -23.21 -10.76
N GLU A 207 2.77 -24.39 -10.41
CA GLU A 207 3.20 -25.42 -11.36
C GLU A 207 1.96 -25.89 -12.13
N VAL A 208 1.60 -25.11 -13.16
CA VAL A 208 0.63 -25.52 -14.15
C VAL A 208 1.43 -26.38 -15.13
N GLU A 209 1.57 -27.67 -14.80
CA GLU A 209 1.65 -28.71 -15.83
C GLU A 209 0.31 -28.75 -16.59
N SER A 210 0.05 -27.74 -17.42
CA SER A 210 -0.88 -27.88 -18.54
C SER A 210 -0.69 -26.72 -19.50
N ASP A 211 -0.04 -27.02 -20.62
CA ASP A 211 -0.23 -26.31 -21.88
C ASP A 211 -1.73 -26.29 -22.22
N ASN A 212 -2.46 -25.25 -21.78
CA ASN A 212 -3.71 -24.76 -22.39
C ASN A 212 -4.08 -23.42 -21.75
N ILE A 213 -3.84 -22.36 -22.51
CA ILE A 213 -4.11 -20.96 -22.22
C ILE A 213 -5.63 -20.67 -22.36
N ASP A 214 -6.12 -19.68 -21.60
CA ASP A 214 -7.43 -19.00 -21.65
C ASP A 214 -8.62 -19.56 -20.83
N GLY A 215 -8.38 -19.89 -19.55
CA GLY A 215 -9.44 -20.02 -18.53
C GLY A 215 -9.12 -19.21 -17.27
N PRO A 216 -10.12 -18.66 -16.54
CA PRO A 216 -9.89 -18.20 -15.17
C PRO A 216 -9.35 -19.39 -14.38
N LEU A 217 -8.26 -19.21 -13.63
CA LEU A 217 -7.81 -20.21 -12.66
C LEU A 217 -9.02 -20.65 -11.84
N ASP A 218 -9.32 -21.94 -11.81
CA ASP A 218 -10.44 -22.46 -11.02
C ASP A 218 -10.11 -22.18 -9.56
N VAL A 219 -10.71 -21.09 -9.05
CA VAL A 219 -10.53 -20.51 -7.72
C VAL A 219 -10.76 -21.54 -6.59
N GLN A 220 -11.41 -22.66 -6.91
CA GLN A 220 -11.72 -23.74 -5.99
C GLN A 220 -10.51 -24.60 -5.58
N ASP A 221 -9.40 -24.61 -6.34
CA ASP A 221 -8.19 -25.38 -6.00
C ASP A 221 -7.11 -24.57 -5.27
N LEU A 222 -7.38 -23.29 -4.96
CA LEU A 222 -6.43 -22.46 -4.23
C LEU A 222 -6.48 -22.76 -2.72
N SER A 223 -5.58 -23.62 -2.26
CA SER A 223 -5.31 -23.82 -0.83
C SER A 223 -4.46 -22.69 -0.23
N ASP A 224 -4.50 -22.56 1.11
CA ASP A 224 -3.68 -21.60 1.87
C ASP A 224 -2.17 -21.81 1.61
N ASP A 225 -1.77 -23.04 1.24
CA ASP A 225 -0.39 -23.40 0.91
C ASP A 225 0.13 -22.71 -0.35
N ASN A 226 -0.74 -22.13 -1.18
CA ASN A 226 -0.32 -21.37 -2.36
C ASN A 226 0.19 -19.96 -2.03
N PHE A 227 0.09 -19.54 -0.78
CA PHE A 227 0.46 -18.19 -0.34
C PHE A 227 1.64 -18.22 0.62
N ILE A 228 2.41 -17.13 0.64
CA ILE A 228 3.45 -16.86 1.61
C ILE A 228 3.06 -15.60 2.37
N TRP A 229 2.88 -15.73 3.68
CA TRP A 229 2.49 -14.66 4.58
C TRP A 229 3.75 -14.00 5.18
N SER A 230 4.01 -12.74 4.84
CA SER A 230 5.13 -11.97 5.38
C SER A 230 4.78 -11.23 6.67
N TYR A 231 3.49 -11.04 6.93
CA TYR A 231 2.98 -10.42 8.14
C TYR A 231 1.75 -11.17 8.64
N SER A 232 1.64 -11.28 9.97
CA SER A 232 0.45 -11.74 10.68
C SER A 232 0.17 -10.78 11.84
N SER A 233 -1.06 -10.29 11.92
CA SER A 233 -1.49 -9.41 13.01
C SER A 233 -1.67 -10.18 14.32
N PRO A 234 -1.77 -9.49 15.47
CA PRO A 234 -2.42 -10.05 16.66
C PRO A 234 -3.87 -10.45 16.37
N GLU A 235 -4.46 -11.22 17.27
CA GLU A 235 -5.90 -11.50 17.25
C GLU A 235 -6.67 -10.29 17.78
N PHE A 236 -7.74 -9.93 17.09
CA PHE A 236 -8.67 -8.91 17.53
C PHE A 236 -10.02 -9.54 17.88
N PRO A 237 -10.59 -9.27 19.07
CA PRO A 237 -11.92 -9.77 19.41
C PRO A 237 -12.96 -9.15 18.48
N MET A 238 -13.87 -9.97 17.97
CA MET A 238 -14.98 -9.52 17.12
C MET A 238 -16.28 -9.52 17.93
N ALA A 239 -17.03 -8.43 17.86
CA ALA A 239 -18.32 -8.30 18.54
C ALA A 239 -19.43 -9.03 17.77
N GLN A 240 -20.47 -9.45 18.48
CA GLN A 240 -21.70 -10.01 17.92
C GLN A 240 -22.67 -8.87 17.57
N GLU A 241 -22.29 -8.03 16.61
CA GLU A 241 -23.02 -6.82 16.23
C GLU A 241 -23.06 -6.65 14.71
N ASP A 242 -24.22 -6.27 14.19
CA ASP A 242 -24.48 -5.98 12.77
C ASP A 242 -23.97 -4.58 12.39
N ARG A 243 -22.65 -4.41 12.37
CA ARG A 243 -21.99 -3.19 11.91
C ARG A 243 -20.61 -3.47 11.38
N LEU A 244 -20.11 -2.56 10.55
CA LEU A 244 -18.71 -2.55 10.13
C LEU A 244 -17.79 -2.28 11.35
N GLN A 245 -17.10 -3.32 11.80
CA GLN A 245 -16.16 -3.24 12.92
C GLN A 245 -14.77 -2.89 12.39
N LYS A 246 -14.08 -1.97 13.07
CA LYS A 246 -12.79 -1.44 12.64
C LYS A 246 -11.66 -2.02 13.46
N PHE A 247 -10.71 -2.68 12.80
CA PHE A 247 -9.55 -3.28 13.43
C PHE A 247 -8.29 -2.53 13.02
N LYS A 248 -7.81 -1.67 13.92
CA LYS A 248 -6.58 -0.90 13.70
C LYS A 248 -5.37 -1.77 13.99
N LEU A 249 -4.43 -1.83 13.04
CA LEU A 249 -3.18 -2.54 13.21
C LEU A 249 -2.29 -1.82 14.25
N PRO A 250 -1.46 -2.55 15.02
CA PRO A 250 -0.58 -1.92 16.03
C PRO A 250 0.34 -0.87 15.42
N GLU A 251 0.87 -1.15 14.24
CA GLU A 251 1.68 -0.26 13.42
C GLU A 251 1.21 -0.36 11.95
N PRO A 252 1.37 0.69 11.12
CA PRO A 252 1.13 0.59 9.68
C PRO A 252 2.00 -0.49 9.04
N VAL A 253 1.39 -1.37 8.25
CA VAL A 253 2.07 -2.51 7.63
C VAL A 253 2.37 -2.20 6.17
N PHE A 254 3.65 -2.22 5.79
CA PHE A 254 4.04 -2.11 4.40
C PHE A 254 3.93 -3.49 3.73
N SER A 255 2.76 -3.75 3.15
CA SER A 255 2.41 -5.01 2.49
C SER A 255 3.03 -5.10 1.10
N ILE A 256 3.81 -6.16 0.87
CA ILE A 256 4.46 -6.49 -0.40
C ILE A 256 3.90 -7.81 -0.91
N GLY A 257 3.30 -7.79 -2.11
CA GLY A 257 2.72 -8.98 -2.75
C GLY A 257 1.27 -8.86 -3.16
N GLY A 258 0.54 -7.92 -2.58
CA GLY A 258 -0.84 -7.61 -2.97
C GLY A 258 -1.89 -8.63 -2.53
N ILE A 259 -1.59 -9.51 -1.57
CA ILE A 259 -2.56 -10.48 -1.04
C ILE A 259 -2.86 -10.18 0.42
N LEU A 260 -4.15 -10.26 0.78
CA LEU A 260 -4.63 -10.21 2.15
C LEU A 260 -5.44 -11.46 2.47
N LYS A 261 -5.23 -12.04 3.64
CA LYS A 261 -6.11 -13.04 4.26
C LYS A 261 -6.76 -12.48 5.52
N VAL A 262 -8.08 -12.62 5.60
CA VAL A 262 -8.87 -12.45 6.82
C VAL A 262 -9.13 -13.84 7.38
N GLU A 263 -8.53 -14.14 8.53
CA GLU A 263 -8.76 -15.38 9.28
C GLU A 263 -9.80 -15.11 10.36
N LEU A 264 -10.94 -15.80 10.27
CA LEU A 264 -12.10 -15.71 11.14
C LEU A 264 -12.01 -16.82 12.18
N LEU A 265 -11.68 -16.46 13.42
CA LEU A 265 -11.31 -17.38 14.49
C LEU A 265 -12.49 -17.72 15.37
N GLY A 266 -12.88 -18.99 15.36
CA GLY A 266 -13.95 -19.53 16.19
C GLY A 266 -15.34 -19.02 15.80
N ARG A 267 -16.35 -19.80 16.16
CA ARG A 267 -17.74 -19.58 15.79
C ARG A 267 -18.59 -19.34 17.03
N VAL A 268 -19.60 -18.49 16.91
CA VAL A 268 -20.45 -18.11 18.05
C VAL A 268 -21.88 -18.60 17.89
N GLN A 269 -22.44 -18.48 16.70
CA GLN A 269 -23.86 -18.71 16.45
C GLN A 269 -24.10 -20.05 15.74
N THR A 270 -25.10 -20.79 16.21
CA THR A 270 -25.61 -21.98 15.53
C THR A 270 -26.84 -21.67 14.71
N GLN A 271 -27.03 -22.39 13.61
CA GLN A 271 -28.26 -22.36 12.84
C GLN A 271 -29.27 -23.35 13.42
N GLU A 272 -30.54 -22.96 13.52
CA GLU A 272 -31.58 -23.81 14.14
C GLU A 272 -31.92 -25.06 13.33
N MET A 273 -31.73 -25.02 12.00
CA MET A 273 -32.14 -26.09 11.09
C MET A 273 -31.33 -27.37 11.27
N ASP A 274 -30.03 -27.24 11.54
CA ASP A 274 -29.08 -28.36 11.63
C ASP A 274 -28.27 -28.38 12.94
N GLY A 275 -28.32 -27.31 13.73
CA GLY A 275 -27.57 -27.16 14.97
C GLY A 275 -26.07 -26.93 14.76
N LEU A 276 -25.61 -26.64 13.54
CA LEU A 276 -24.20 -26.39 13.23
C LEU A 276 -23.85 -24.92 13.37
N TYR A 277 -22.56 -24.64 13.56
CA TYR A 277 -22.02 -23.29 13.66
C TYR A 277 -21.65 -22.72 12.30
N TYR A 278 -22.03 -21.47 12.08
CA TYR A 278 -21.76 -20.73 10.84
C TYR A 278 -21.08 -19.39 11.12
N ILE A 279 -20.35 -18.89 10.13
CA ILE A 279 -19.87 -17.50 10.08
C ILE A 279 -20.37 -16.89 8.78
N CYS A 280 -20.99 -15.71 8.88
CA CYS A 280 -21.47 -14.96 7.74
C CYS A 280 -20.92 -13.52 7.77
N ILE A 281 -20.40 -13.05 6.64
CA ILE A 281 -19.75 -11.74 6.51
C ILE A 281 -20.46 -10.94 5.41
N THR A 282 -20.95 -9.75 5.77
CA THR A 282 -21.56 -8.80 4.84
C THR A 282 -20.50 -8.13 3.98
N HIS A 283 -19.46 -7.56 4.61
CA HIS A 283 -18.51 -6.69 3.93
C HIS A 283 -17.11 -6.76 4.56
N VAL A 284 -16.08 -6.61 3.72
CA VAL A 284 -14.69 -6.41 4.14
C VAL A 284 -14.11 -5.20 3.43
N GLU A 285 -13.46 -4.33 4.18
CA GLU A 285 -12.78 -3.13 3.68
C GLU A 285 -11.36 -3.08 4.25
N VAL A 286 -10.39 -2.64 3.45
CA VAL A 286 -8.99 -2.51 3.89
C VAL A 286 -8.57 -1.07 3.73
N VAL A 287 -8.30 -0.39 4.83
CA VAL A 287 -7.94 1.03 4.83
C VAL A 287 -6.43 1.17 4.74
N GLY A 288 -5.97 1.69 3.60
CA GLY A 288 -4.55 1.87 3.36
C GLY A 288 -4.23 2.80 2.20
N ARG A 289 -2.97 2.73 1.77
CA ARG A 289 -2.39 3.54 0.69
C ARG A 289 -1.79 2.61 -0.36
N PRO A 290 -2.51 2.28 -1.44
CA PRO A 290 -1.90 1.58 -2.55
C PRO A 290 -0.92 2.51 -3.27
N LEU A 291 0.21 1.96 -3.74
CA LEU A 291 1.26 2.73 -4.40
C LEU A 291 1.22 2.61 -5.94
N SER A 292 0.29 1.81 -6.46
CA SER A 292 0.00 1.74 -7.89
C SER A 292 -0.65 3.06 -8.36
N PRO A 293 -0.38 3.53 -9.59
CA PRO A 293 0.48 2.92 -10.61
C PRO A 293 1.91 3.48 -10.61
N VAL A 294 2.31 4.21 -9.57
CA VAL A 294 3.65 4.83 -9.48
C VAL A 294 4.72 3.81 -9.11
N PHE A 295 4.38 2.87 -8.23
CA PHE A 295 5.24 1.77 -7.85
C PHE A 295 4.58 0.42 -8.13
N ASP A 296 5.37 -0.55 -8.57
CA ASP A 296 4.99 -1.94 -8.70
C ASP A 296 6.17 -2.85 -8.33
N VAL A 297 5.90 -4.14 -8.16
CA VAL A 297 6.88 -5.16 -7.78
C VAL A 297 6.84 -6.32 -8.77
N GLY A 298 8.03 -6.79 -9.15
CA GLY A 298 8.22 -8.00 -9.93
C GLY A 298 7.81 -9.28 -9.19
N ALA A 299 8.18 -10.44 -9.73
CA ALA A 299 8.06 -11.68 -8.99
C ALA A 299 8.93 -11.63 -7.71
N ILE A 300 8.41 -12.20 -6.63
CA ILE A 300 9.16 -12.40 -5.39
C ILE A 300 9.85 -13.76 -5.50
N ASP A 301 11.16 -13.78 -5.31
CA ASP A 301 11.96 -15.01 -5.36
C ASP A 301 11.79 -15.85 -4.08
N GLU A 302 12.31 -17.08 -4.09
CA GLU A 302 12.26 -18.00 -2.94
C GLU A 302 12.92 -17.44 -1.67
N THR A 303 13.80 -16.44 -1.81
CA THR A 303 14.47 -15.75 -0.70
C THR A 303 13.64 -14.58 -0.14
N GLY A 304 12.43 -14.36 -0.67
CA GLY A 304 11.56 -13.25 -0.31
C GLY A 304 12.01 -11.91 -0.89
N ARG A 305 12.95 -11.91 -1.85
CA ARG A 305 13.45 -10.69 -2.48
C ARG A 305 12.73 -10.42 -3.79
N CYS A 306 12.61 -9.15 -4.12
CA CYS A 306 11.89 -8.72 -5.32
C CYS A 306 12.49 -7.47 -5.96
N MET A 307 12.06 -7.20 -7.19
CA MET A 307 12.45 -6.01 -7.94
C MET A 307 11.39 -4.92 -7.76
N LEU A 308 11.80 -3.76 -7.25
CA LEU A 308 10.96 -2.56 -7.17
C LEU A 308 11.01 -1.82 -8.51
N THR A 309 9.84 -1.57 -9.07
CA THR A 309 9.67 -0.78 -10.29
C THR A 309 9.07 0.58 -9.95
N TYR A 310 9.69 1.64 -10.43
CA TYR A 310 9.22 3.02 -10.27
C TYR A 310 8.87 3.62 -11.65
N ASN A 311 7.62 4.06 -11.80
CA ASN A 311 7.13 4.73 -12.99
C ASN A 311 6.81 6.21 -12.70
N PRO A 312 7.78 7.13 -12.92
CA PRO A 312 7.56 8.56 -12.73
C PRO A 312 6.44 9.12 -13.64
N GLY A 313 6.22 8.56 -14.82
CA GLY A 313 5.20 9.05 -15.76
C GLY A 313 3.80 9.15 -15.17
N ASN A 314 3.49 8.27 -14.21
CA ASN A 314 2.18 8.19 -13.59
C ASN A 314 1.92 9.26 -12.52
N ILE A 315 2.96 9.90 -11.96
CA ILE A 315 2.79 10.95 -10.94
C ILE A 315 2.01 12.16 -11.49
N CYS A 316 2.25 12.54 -12.75
CA CYS A 316 1.58 13.69 -13.38
C CYS A 316 0.08 13.42 -13.65
N ASN A 317 -0.32 12.15 -13.76
CA ASN A 317 -1.71 11.77 -13.97
C ASN A 317 -2.53 11.84 -12.68
N LEU A 318 -1.91 11.62 -11.51
CA LEU A 318 -2.57 11.75 -10.21
C LEU A 318 -2.94 13.22 -9.88
N SER A 319 -2.19 14.21 -10.35
CA SER A 319 -2.50 15.63 -10.12
C SER A 319 -3.72 16.15 -10.90
N HIS A 320 -4.29 15.37 -11.83
CA HIS A 320 -5.47 15.74 -12.61
C HIS A 320 -6.80 15.15 -12.09
N ALA A 321 -6.77 14.33 -11.03
CA ALA A 321 -8.00 13.84 -10.40
C ALA A 321 -8.65 14.94 -9.54
N LYS A 322 -9.85 15.40 -9.94
CA LYS A 322 -10.62 16.40 -9.19
C LYS A 322 -11.02 15.84 -7.81
N PRO A 323 -10.87 16.60 -6.70
CA PRO A 323 -11.42 16.20 -5.42
C PRO A 323 -12.95 16.21 -5.49
N LEU A 324 -13.58 15.12 -5.01
CA LEU A 324 -15.02 15.07 -4.80
C LEU A 324 -15.39 16.05 -3.67
N GLU A 325 -16.30 16.98 -3.95
CA GLU A 325 -16.74 17.99 -2.97
C GLU A 325 -17.53 17.33 -1.83
N THR A 326 -16.95 17.32 -0.63
CA THR A 326 -17.73 17.14 0.60
C THR A 326 -17.66 18.42 1.42
N ARG A 327 -18.76 19.17 1.41
CA ARG A 327 -18.99 20.34 2.26
C ARG A 327 -18.94 19.95 3.73
N SER A 328 -18.02 20.54 4.50
CA SER A 328 -18.37 21.08 5.82
C SER A 328 -17.34 22.13 6.27
N SER A 329 -17.87 23.23 6.80
CA SER A 329 -17.16 24.47 7.13
C SER A 329 -16.34 24.39 8.41
N SER A 330 -15.42 25.36 8.51
CA SER A 330 -14.64 25.81 9.68
C SER A 330 -13.34 25.05 9.98
N ARG A 331 -12.25 25.49 9.33
CA ARG A 331 -10.85 25.55 9.83
C ARG A 331 -9.94 26.15 8.74
N PHE A 332 -10.31 27.32 8.23
CA PHE A 332 -9.50 28.07 7.27
C PHE A 332 -8.56 28.97 8.06
N HIS A 333 -7.29 28.59 8.19
CA HIS A 333 -6.12 29.48 8.23
C HIS A 333 -4.79 28.71 8.37
N PHE A 334 -4.81 27.43 8.77
CA PHE A 334 -3.59 26.59 8.82
C PHE A 334 -3.36 25.69 7.59
N ARG A 335 -4.37 25.47 6.72
CA ARG A 335 -4.23 24.59 5.53
C ARG A 335 -3.41 25.20 4.38
N ARG A 336 -3.44 26.53 4.19
CA ARG A 336 -2.73 27.18 3.06
C ARG A 336 -1.21 27.06 3.17
N PHE A 337 -0.65 27.05 4.38
CA PHE A 337 0.80 26.89 4.56
C PHE A 337 1.24 25.44 4.31
N SER A 338 0.48 24.44 4.79
CA SER A 338 0.81 23.03 4.55
C SER A 338 0.66 22.63 3.08
N GLU A 339 -0.34 23.16 2.37
CA GLU A 339 -0.52 22.93 0.93
C GLU A 339 0.61 23.59 0.12
N SER A 340 1.01 24.81 0.48
CA SER A 340 2.16 25.49 -0.14
C SER A 340 3.45 24.68 0.05
N ILE A 341 3.74 24.21 1.27
CA ILE A 341 4.95 23.39 1.57
C ILE A 341 4.92 22.07 0.78
N ARG A 342 3.78 21.37 0.73
CA ARG A 342 3.62 20.15 -0.10
C ARG A 342 3.90 20.40 -1.57
N THR A 343 3.56 21.58 -2.07
CA THR A 343 3.80 21.99 -3.46
C THR A 343 5.30 22.22 -3.69
N TRP A 344 6.00 22.90 -2.78
CA TRP A 344 7.46 23.11 -2.84
C TRP A 344 8.25 21.79 -2.75
N GLU A 345 7.82 20.86 -1.90
CA GLU A 345 8.43 19.53 -1.83
C GLU A 345 8.26 18.75 -3.13
N GLN A 346 7.11 18.86 -3.80
CA GLN A 346 6.89 18.30 -5.14
C GLN A 346 7.83 18.95 -6.17
N VAL A 347 8.02 20.27 -6.11
CA VAL A 347 8.96 21.01 -6.96
C VAL A 347 10.39 20.55 -6.73
N ILE A 348 10.84 20.45 -5.47
CA ILE A 348 12.17 19.95 -5.11
C ILE A 348 12.37 18.52 -5.63
N LEU A 349 11.39 17.64 -5.42
CA LEU A 349 11.47 16.27 -5.91
C LEU A 349 11.47 16.19 -7.45
N ASN A 350 10.78 17.12 -8.12
CA ASN A 350 10.81 17.24 -9.57
C ASN A 350 12.16 17.74 -10.09
N THR A 351 12.93 18.52 -9.31
CA THR A 351 14.30 18.89 -9.70
C THR A 351 15.25 17.68 -9.79
N PHE A 352 14.94 16.56 -9.09
CA PHE A 352 15.69 15.30 -9.26
C PHE A 352 15.38 14.54 -10.57
N ARG A 353 14.43 15.00 -11.39
CA ARG A 353 14.12 14.42 -12.71
C ARG A 353 15.04 14.92 -13.84
N GLY A 354 15.93 15.87 -13.59
CA GLY A 354 16.86 16.35 -14.61
C GLY A 354 16.30 17.40 -15.59
N ALA A 355 15.18 18.05 -15.26
CA ALA A 355 14.74 19.21 -16.04
C ALA A 355 15.60 20.44 -15.68
N GLY A 356 16.27 21.02 -16.69
CA GLY A 356 16.99 22.28 -16.56
C GLY A 356 16.11 23.39 -15.98
N ARG A 357 16.76 24.26 -15.18
CA ARG A 357 16.31 25.51 -14.53
C ARG A 357 14.77 25.70 -14.36
N PRO A 358 14.27 25.93 -13.13
CA PRO A 358 12.90 26.40 -12.97
C PRO A 358 12.75 27.74 -13.69
N LEU A 359 11.78 27.81 -14.61
CA LEU A 359 11.24 29.07 -15.10
C LEU A 359 10.73 29.84 -13.89
N MET A 360 11.43 30.93 -13.56
CA MET A 360 10.90 31.91 -12.64
C MET A 360 9.62 32.45 -13.27
N VAL A 361 8.52 32.35 -12.53
CA VAL A 361 7.32 33.12 -12.83
C VAL A 361 7.71 34.55 -12.47
N ASP A 362 7.89 35.39 -13.49
CA ASP A 362 7.97 36.84 -13.29
C ASP A 362 6.60 37.27 -12.76
N ASP A 363 6.57 37.70 -11.49
CA ASP A 363 5.48 38.50 -10.93
C ASP A 363 5.56 39.87 -11.61
N ASP A 364 4.84 40.04 -12.73
CA ASP A 364 4.64 41.33 -13.35
C ASP A 364 3.44 42.02 -12.66
N ASP A 365 3.75 42.66 -11.53
CA ASP A 365 2.93 43.74 -10.98
C ASP A 365 2.92 44.89 -11.99
N SER A 366 1.83 44.99 -12.76
CA SER A 366 1.49 46.21 -13.48
C SER A 366 0.13 46.71 -13.00
N ASP A 367 0.21 47.54 -11.95
CA ASP A 367 -0.76 48.60 -11.69
C ASP A 367 -0.86 49.49 -12.94
N GLN A 368 -2.07 49.66 -13.48
CA GLN A 368 -2.43 50.84 -14.26
C GLN A 368 -3.95 51.04 -14.34
N GLU A 369 -4.35 52.10 -13.62
CA GLU A 369 -5.51 53.01 -13.73
C GLU A 369 -6.94 52.48 -13.96
#